data_AF-A0A328TV29-F1
#
_entry.id   AF-A0A328TV29-F1
#
_cell.length_a   1.000
_cell.length_b   1.000
_cell.length_c   1.000
_cell.angle_alpha   90.00
_cell.angle_beta   90.00
_cell.angle_gamma   90.00
#
_symmetry.space_group_name_H-M   'P 1'
#
loop_
_entity.id
_entity.type
_entity.pdbx_description
1 polymer ?
#
loop_
_entity_poly.entity_id
_entity_poly.type
_entity_poly.pdbx_seq_one_letter_code
_entity_poly.pdbx_strand_id
1 'polypeptide(L)'
;MGLERHILNGEAKQELDKLGELINNSIDKCDEIIYRFDGQTVPTETITSALLFRKAIEKADAIFVTIEQGAEHAAQSILRDLFENTVCLAYLIQGDTERRAKCYYVGWLRSKKDILERLLPTTDIGRVVVDFLGDDSSIDHDQVEEELRRVKVKLNSSWMQGINRKWNDLERHRQGKVNWFSLYNGPRSIRKLATKVDMQAEYDLLYFMYSLETHSLNAIKSLEHIDGEGFLRPIRTYENPATILRMAQNYLWKSALLIVSRFYPENLPAFRHEFAQLAILMRSEQGRSNR
;
A
#
# COMPACT_ATOMS: atom_id res chain seq x y z
N MET A 1 -10.28 -12.57 -34.00
CA MET A 1 -9.62 -13.23 -32.87
C MET A 1 -9.43 -12.33 -31.63
N GLY A 2 -10.09 -11.16 -31.51
CA GLY A 2 -9.83 -10.18 -30.43
C GLY A 2 -10.88 -10.04 -29.33
N LEU A 3 -11.96 -10.85 -29.32
CA LEU A 3 -13.10 -10.63 -28.41
C LEU A 3 -12.93 -11.28 -27.02
N GLU A 4 -12.03 -12.26 -26.86
CA GLU A 4 -11.92 -13.02 -25.61
C GLU A 4 -11.17 -12.29 -24.49
N ARG A 5 -10.32 -11.28 -24.82
CA ARG A 5 -9.55 -10.52 -23.81
C ARG A 5 -10.39 -9.52 -23.01
N HIS A 6 -11.69 -9.38 -23.30
CA HIS A 6 -12.62 -8.54 -22.53
C HIS A 6 -13.37 -9.33 -21.45
N ILE A 7 -13.26 -10.65 -21.46
CA ILE A 7 -13.97 -11.53 -20.53
C ILE A 7 -12.95 -12.13 -19.58
N LEU A 8 -13.21 -12.00 -18.28
CA LEU A 8 -12.40 -12.63 -17.26
C LEU A 8 -12.54 -14.16 -17.42
N ASN A 9 -11.43 -14.85 -17.66
CA ASN A 9 -11.45 -16.30 -17.85
C ASN A 9 -11.83 -17.01 -16.53
N GLY A 10 -12.17 -18.31 -16.62
CA GLY A 10 -12.65 -19.09 -15.47
C GLY A 10 -11.67 -19.12 -14.29
N GLU A 11 -10.37 -19.25 -14.56
CA GLU A 11 -9.32 -19.23 -13.52
C GLU A 11 -9.28 -17.87 -12.82
N ALA A 12 -9.22 -16.78 -13.57
CA ALA A 12 -9.14 -15.44 -13.02
C ALA A 12 -10.42 -15.06 -12.24
N LYS A 13 -11.59 -15.56 -12.66
CA LYS A 13 -12.83 -15.40 -11.90
C LYS A 13 -12.75 -16.09 -10.54
N GLN A 14 -12.24 -17.31 -10.48
CA GLN A 14 -12.04 -18.02 -9.20
C GLN A 14 -11.05 -17.27 -8.30
N GLU A 15 -9.97 -16.73 -8.85
CA GLU A 15 -9.01 -15.94 -8.07
C GLU A 15 -9.59 -14.59 -7.60
N LEU A 16 -10.54 -14.01 -8.34
CA LEU A 16 -11.24 -12.79 -7.95
C LEU A 16 -12.19 -13.06 -6.79
N ASP A 17 -12.96 -14.16 -6.86
CA ASP A 17 -13.85 -14.61 -5.78
C ASP A 17 -13.06 -14.87 -4.48
N LYS A 18 -11.93 -15.59 -4.58
CA LYS A 18 -11.01 -15.84 -3.45
C LYS A 18 -10.47 -14.55 -2.82
N LEU A 19 -10.12 -13.55 -3.65
CA LEU A 19 -9.68 -12.26 -3.16
C LEU A 19 -10.81 -11.54 -2.40
N GLY A 20 -12.04 -11.57 -2.94
CA GLY A 20 -13.22 -11.00 -2.29
C GLY A 20 -13.51 -11.61 -0.91
N GLU A 21 -13.46 -12.93 -0.80
CA GLU A 21 -13.60 -13.63 0.50
C GLU A 21 -12.51 -13.21 1.49
N LEU A 22 -11.24 -13.14 1.05
CA LEU A 22 -10.13 -12.72 1.90
C LEU A 22 -10.26 -11.26 2.35
N ILE A 23 -10.77 -10.37 1.50
CA ILE A 23 -11.06 -8.98 1.85
C ILE A 23 -12.11 -8.92 2.95
N ASN A 24 -13.25 -9.60 2.79
CA ASN A 24 -14.33 -9.60 3.79
C ASN A 24 -13.83 -10.11 5.14
N ASN A 25 -13.14 -11.26 5.15
CA ASN A 25 -12.55 -11.81 6.39
C ASN A 25 -11.54 -10.84 7.02
N SER A 26 -10.77 -10.12 6.20
CA SER A 26 -9.80 -9.12 6.70
C SER A 26 -10.49 -7.88 7.28
N ILE A 27 -11.62 -7.46 6.69
CA ILE A 27 -12.46 -6.35 7.21
C ILE A 27 -12.99 -6.73 8.58
N ASP A 28 -13.63 -7.90 8.72
CA ASP A 28 -14.17 -8.36 10.00
C ASP A 28 -13.09 -8.37 11.09
N LYS A 29 -11.88 -8.85 10.77
CA LYS A 29 -10.75 -8.83 11.70
C LYS A 29 -10.26 -7.41 12.02
N CYS A 30 -10.28 -6.51 11.05
CA CYS A 30 -9.92 -5.12 11.28
C CYS A 30 -10.95 -4.42 12.19
N ASP A 31 -12.24 -4.70 12.01
CA ASP A 31 -13.32 -4.14 12.81
C ASP A 31 -13.31 -4.70 14.24
N GLU A 32 -13.02 -5.99 14.43
CA GLU A 32 -12.77 -6.58 15.75
C GLU A 32 -11.67 -5.84 16.52
N ILE A 33 -10.59 -5.44 15.82
CA ILE A 33 -9.49 -4.65 16.43
C ILE A 33 -10.00 -3.27 16.81
N ILE A 34 -10.66 -2.58 15.89
CA ILE A 34 -11.16 -1.21 16.12
C ILE A 34 -12.14 -1.21 17.30
N TYR A 35 -13.10 -2.13 17.32
CA TYR A 35 -14.11 -2.24 18.37
C TYR A 35 -13.51 -2.52 19.75
N ARG A 36 -12.49 -3.40 19.82
CA ARG A 36 -11.78 -3.69 21.09
C ARG A 36 -11.20 -2.43 21.74
N PHE A 37 -10.87 -1.44 20.93
CA PHE A 37 -10.22 -0.22 21.37
C PHE A 37 -11.14 1.01 21.34
N ASP A 38 -12.43 0.82 21.02
CA ASP A 38 -13.40 1.91 21.00
C ASP A 38 -13.59 2.52 22.40
N GLY A 39 -13.64 3.85 22.47
CA GLY A 39 -13.71 4.60 23.73
C GLY A 39 -12.48 4.49 24.64
N GLN A 40 -11.40 3.83 24.22
CA GLN A 40 -10.20 3.63 25.02
C GLN A 40 -8.99 4.43 24.51
N THR A 41 -8.03 4.70 25.39
CA THR A 41 -6.72 5.21 24.96
C THR A 41 -5.90 4.06 24.38
N VAL A 42 -5.60 4.16 23.09
CA VAL A 42 -4.92 3.09 22.33
C VAL A 42 -3.43 3.38 22.22
N PRO A 43 -2.54 2.41 22.52
CA PRO A 43 -1.11 2.57 22.27
C PRO A 43 -0.82 2.88 20.79
N THR A 44 0.20 3.71 20.54
CA THR A 44 0.53 4.21 19.18
C THR A 44 0.87 3.05 18.23
N GLU A 45 1.58 2.05 18.72
CA GLU A 45 1.92 0.82 17.99
C GLU A 45 0.69 0.02 17.57
N THR A 46 -0.34 -0.03 18.42
CA THR A 46 -1.56 -0.77 18.14
C THR A 46 -2.33 -0.10 17.03
N ILE A 47 -2.63 1.20 17.19
CA ILE A 47 -3.38 1.95 16.19
C ILE A 47 -2.60 2.05 14.86
N THR A 48 -1.27 2.23 14.90
CA THR A 48 -0.48 2.33 13.67
C THR A 48 -0.46 1.01 12.90
N SER A 49 -0.33 -0.12 13.59
CA SER A 49 -0.39 -1.45 12.96
C SER A 49 -1.77 -1.69 12.32
N ALA A 50 -2.85 -1.39 13.07
CA ALA A 50 -4.22 -1.54 12.58
C ALA A 50 -4.49 -0.64 11.35
N LEU A 51 -4.03 0.61 11.37
CA LEU A 51 -4.19 1.54 10.24
C LEU A 51 -3.40 1.10 9.01
N LEU A 52 -2.17 0.58 9.18
CA LEU A 52 -1.41 0.01 8.06
C LEU A 52 -2.11 -1.22 7.48
N PHE A 53 -2.68 -2.08 8.30
CA PHE A 53 -3.46 -3.23 7.85
C PHE A 53 -4.73 -2.82 7.12
N ARG A 54 -5.48 -1.85 7.65
CA ARG A 54 -6.62 -1.25 6.96
C ARG A 54 -6.24 -0.73 5.57
N LYS A 55 -5.07 -0.09 5.44
CA LYS A 55 -4.54 0.32 4.14
C LYS A 55 -4.20 -0.85 3.20
N ALA A 56 -3.81 -2.01 3.71
CA ALA A 56 -3.65 -3.21 2.89
C ALA A 56 -5.01 -3.68 2.33
N ILE A 57 -6.04 -3.70 3.18
CA ILE A 57 -7.41 -4.09 2.80
C ILE A 57 -7.93 -3.14 1.72
N GLU A 58 -7.85 -1.82 1.94
CA GLU A 58 -8.30 -0.80 0.97
C GLU A 58 -7.63 -0.97 -0.40
N LYS A 59 -6.35 -1.34 -0.45
CA LYS A 59 -5.62 -1.56 -1.71
C LYS A 59 -6.02 -2.88 -2.38
N ALA A 60 -6.24 -3.93 -1.60
CA ALA A 60 -6.73 -5.20 -2.13
C ALA A 60 -8.15 -5.07 -2.70
N ASP A 61 -9.02 -4.33 -2.02
CA ASP A 61 -10.37 -3.98 -2.49
C ASP A 61 -10.33 -3.15 -3.78
N ALA A 62 -9.45 -2.15 -3.84
CA ALA A 62 -9.24 -1.40 -5.07
C ALA A 62 -8.76 -2.28 -6.24
N ILE A 63 -7.90 -3.28 -5.99
CA ILE A 63 -7.49 -4.28 -6.99
C ILE A 63 -8.71 -5.11 -7.45
N PHE A 64 -9.53 -5.58 -6.51
CA PHE A 64 -10.74 -6.34 -6.80
C PHE A 64 -11.66 -5.57 -7.75
N VAL A 65 -12.05 -4.34 -7.39
CA VAL A 65 -12.93 -3.48 -8.19
C VAL A 65 -12.31 -3.18 -9.56
N THR A 66 -11.01 -2.89 -9.59
CA THR A 66 -10.33 -2.53 -10.84
C THR A 66 -10.25 -3.70 -11.81
N ILE A 67 -9.97 -4.91 -11.31
CA ILE A 67 -9.95 -6.13 -12.11
C ILE A 67 -11.35 -6.50 -12.56
N GLU A 68 -12.37 -6.41 -11.72
CA GLU A 68 -13.76 -6.68 -12.10
C GLU A 68 -14.20 -5.84 -13.31
N GLN A 69 -13.71 -4.59 -13.39
CA GLN A 69 -14.01 -3.66 -14.48
C GLN A 69 -13.04 -3.77 -15.67
N GLY A 70 -12.14 -4.75 -15.73
CA GLY A 70 -11.21 -4.93 -16.85
C GLY A 70 -10.07 -3.91 -16.94
N ALA A 71 -9.75 -3.21 -15.85
CA ALA A 71 -8.65 -2.24 -15.81
C ALA A 71 -7.34 -2.86 -15.25
N GLU A 72 -6.90 -3.97 -15.83
CA GLU A 72 -5.75 -4.74 -15.32
C GLU A 72 -4.48 -3.90 -15.07
N HIS A 73 -4.12 -3.03 -16.02
CA HIS A 73 -2.94 -2.17 -15.91
C HIS A 73 -2.99 -1.21 -14.71
N ALA A 74 -4.17 -0.69 -14.38
CA ALA A 74 -4.34 0.12 -13.18
C ALA A 74 -4.14 -0.73 -11.91
N ALA A 75 -4.65 -1.98 -11.90
CA ALA A 75 -4.46 -2.90 -10.78
C ALA A 75 -2.99 -3.25 -10.53
N GLN A 76 -2.14 -3.30 -11.57
CA GLN A 76 -0.69 -3.53 -11.42
C GLN A 76 -0.01 -2.43 -10.59
N SER A 77 -0.40 -1.17 -10.79
CA SER A 77 0.12 -0.06 -9.99
C SER A 77 -0.33 -0.16 -8.53
N ILE A 78 -1.60 -0.52 -8.30
CA ILE A 78 -2.15 -0.70 -6.95
C ILE A 78 -1.50 -1.91 -6.24
N LEU A 79 -1.15 -2.96 -6.98
CA LEU A 79 -0.48 -4.15 -6.44
C LEU A 79 0.92 -3.83 -5.89
N ARG A 80 1.70 -3.01 -6.59
CA ARG A 80 2.98 -2.50 -6.07
C ARG A 80 2.76 -1.76 -4.75
N ASP A 81 1.73 -0.93 -4.73
CA ASP A 81 1.31 -0.13 -3.60
C ASP A 81 0.88 -0.98 -2.39
N LEU A 82 0.22 -2.11 -2.63
CA LEU A 82 -0.16 -3.11 -1.63
C LEU A 82 1.09 -3.78 -1.06
N PHE A 83 2.01 -4.20 -1.94
CA PHE A 83 3.28 -4.79 -1.52
C PHE A 83 4.12 -3.85 -0.63
N GLU A 84 4.27 -2.59 -1.02
CA GLU A 84 5.02 -1.60 -0.21
C GLU A 84 4.38 -1.40 1.17
N ASN A 85 3.05 -1.43 1.24
CA ASN A 85 2.31 -1.38 2.50
C ASN A 85 2.58 -2.65 3.36
N THR A 86 2.52 -3.84 2.77
CA THR A 86 2.83 -5.12 3.44
C THR A 86 4.26 -5.14 3.99
N VAL A 87 5.24 -4.66 3.21
CA VAL A 87 6.65 -4.54 3.66
C VAL A 87 6.78 -3.54 4.82
N CYS A 88 6.09 -2.41 4.75
CA CYS A 88 6.06 -1.42 5.83
C CYS A 88 5.46 -2.00 7.13
N LEU A 89 4.35 -2.73 7.03
CA LEU A 89 3.69 -3.38 8.16
C LEU A 89 4.59 -4.47 8.77
N ALA A 90 5.20 -5.32 7.94
CA ALA A 90 6.16 -6.32 8.38
C ALA A 90 7.32 -5.68 9.14
N TYR A 91 7.90 -4.61 8.60
CA TYR A 91 8.99 -3.91 9.27
C TYR A 91 8.53 -3.29 10.59
N LEU A 92 7.33 -2.70 10.63
CA LEU A 92 6.81 -2.13 11.86
C LEU A 92 6.70 -3.18 12.98
N ILE A 93 6.23 -4.39 12.67
CA ILE A 93 5.96 -5.46 13.65
C ILE A 93 7.22 -6.26 14.06
N GLN A 94 8.21 -6.46 13.17
CA GLN A 94 9.38 -7.33 13.41
C GLN A 94 10.43 -6.80 14.42
N GLY A 95 10.09 -5.92 15.36
CA GLY A 95 11.08 -5.38 16.28
C GLY A 95 10.49 -4.46 17.32
N ASP A 96 11.15 -3.33 17.57
CA ASP A 96 10.67 -2.31 18.49
C ASP A 96 9.49 -1.56 17.86
N THR A 97 8.31 -2.18 17.96
CA THR A 97 7.07 -1.73 17.34
C THR A 97 6.66 -0.36 17.85
N GLU A 98 6.83 -0.08 19.16
CA GLU A 98 6.51 1.22 19.75
C GLU A 98 7.35 2.34 19.13
N ARG A 99 8.68 2.19 19.10
CA ARG A 99 9.54 3.21 18.48
C ARG A 99 9.27 3.35 16.99
N ARG A 100 9.08 2.24 16.25
CA ARG A 100 8.80 2.26 14.80
C ARG A 100 7.46 2.95 14.51
N ALA A 101 6.43 2.70 15.30
CA ALA A 101 5.13 3.36 15.19
C ALA A 101 5.22 4.86 15.50
N LYS A 102 5.97 5.25 16.55
CA LYS A 102 6.27 6.67 16.83
C LYS A 102 7.01 7.34 15.66
N CYS A 103 7.99 6.65 15.06
CA CYS A 103 8.69 7.13 13.86
C CYS A 103 7.74 7.33 12.68
N TYR A 104 6.84 6.36 12.43
CA TYR A 104 5.81 6.44 11.41
C TYR A 104 4.91 7.65 11.63
N TYR A 105 4.40 7.84 12.85
CA TYR A 105 3.53 8.96 13.20
C TYR A 105 4.21 10.33 13.00
N VAL A 106 5.46 10.47 13.44
CA VAL A 106 6.25 11.70 13.19
C VAL A 106 6.47 11.92 11.70
N GLY A 107 6.74 10.86 10.93
CA GLY A 107 6.88 10.94 9.47
C GLY A 107 5.61 11.38 8.76
N TRP A 108 4.45 10.92 9.23
CA TRP A 108 3.15 11.39 8.75
C TRP A 108 2.93 12.87 9.07
N LEU A 109 3.16 13.30 10.32
CA LEU A 109 3.03 14.72 10.71
C LEU A 109 3.94 15.63 9.89
N ARG A 110 5.18 15.21 9.62
CA ARG A 110 6.12 15.95 8.77
C ARG A 110 5.65 16.03 7.32
N SER A 111 5.16 14.93 6.76
CA SER A 111 4.61 14.94 5.40
C SER A 111 3.35 15.81 5.31
N LYS A 112 2.50 15.79 6.33
CA LYS A 112 1.34 16.66 6.43
C LYS A 112 1.74 18.13 6.51
N LYS A 113 2.76 18.46 7.32
CA LYS A 113 3.34 19.80 7.39
C LYS A 113 3.82 20.29 6.01
N ASP A 114 4.61 19.47 5.31
CA ASP A 114 5.13 19.79 3.97
C ASP A 114 4.00 20.04 2.95
N ILE A 115 2.93 19.23 2.97
CA ILE A 115 1.76 19.46 2.12
C ILE A 115 1.09 20.80 2.46
N LEU A 116 0.80 21.07 3.73
CA LEU A 116 0.14 22.31 4.16
C LEU A 116 0.99 23.55 3.81
N GLU A 117 2.31 23.48 3.94
CA GLU A 117 3.21 24.58 3.56
C GLU A 117 3.22 24.86 2.05
N ARG A 118 2.92 23.86 1.20
CA ARG A 118 2.78 24.03 -0.26
C ARG A 118 1.41 24.54 -0.69
N LEU A 119 0.40 24.43 0.17
CA LEU A 119 -0.94 24.97 -0.10
C LEU A 119 -1.06 26.44 0.33
N LEU A 120 0.01 27.03 0.86
CA LEU A 120 0.07 28.43 1.26
C LEU A 120 1.11 29.18 0.42
N PRO A 121 0.88 30.45 0.06
CA PRO A 121 1.84 31.25 -0.73
C PRO A 121 3.09 31.68 0.05
N THR A 122 3.38 31.04 1.18
CA THR A 122 4.47 31.37 2.12
C THR A 122 5.84 30.86 1.68
N THR A 123 5.89 29.95 0.70
CA THR A 123 7.12 29.41 0.10
C THR A 123 7.12 29.62 -1.41
N ASP A 124 8.29 29.54 -2.05
CA ASP A 124 8.40 29.68 -3.51
C ASP A 124 7.54 28.64 -4.24
N ILE A 125 7.60 27.38 -3.79
CA ILE A 125 6.77 26.28 -4.31
C ILE A 125 5.29 26.57 -4.03
N GLY A 126 4.97 27.05 -2.82
CA GLY A 126 3.59 27.36 -2.45
C GLY A 126 2.97 28.46 -3.29
N ARG A 127 3.72 29.50 -3.67
CA ARG A 127 3.25 30.51 -4.62
C ARG A 127 2.92 29.90 -5.98
N VAL A 128 3.81 29.07 -6.52
CA VAL A 128 3.57 28.36 -7.79
C VAL A 128 2.33 27.48 -7.72
N VAL A 129 2.10 26.78 -6.60
CA VAL A 129 0.93 25.92 -6.42
C VAL A 129 -0.36 26.74 -6.33
N VAL A 130 -0.37 27.81 -5.54
CA VAL A 130 -1.53 28.69 -5.39
C VAL A 130 -1.87 29.36 -6.72
N ASP A 131 -0.86 29.87 -7.43
CA ASP A 131 -1.02 30.47 -8.75
C ASP A 131 -1.60 29.46 -9.77
N PHE A 132 -1.15 28.20 -9.72
CA PHE A 132 -1.68 27.12 -10.56
C PHE A 132 -3.14 26.80 -10.27
N LEU A 133 -3.53 26.78 -9.00
CA LEU A 133 -4.89 26.48 -8.57
C LEU A 133 -5.85 27.63 -8.89
N GLY A 134 -5.33 28.86 -8.92
CA GLY A 134 -6.07 30.07 -9.25
C GLY A 134 -7.14 30.43 -8.22
N ASP A 135 -7.89 31.49 -8.53
CA ASP A 135 -8.90 32.06 -7.62
C ASP A 135 -10.13 31.16 -7.40
N ASP A 136 -10.32 30.13 -8.23
CA ASP A 136 -11.42 29.15 -8.13
C ASP A 136 -11.02 27.92 -7.29
N SER A 137 -9.88 27.98 -6.59
CA SER A 137 -9.50 26.91 -5.68
C SER A 137 -10.47 26.89 -4.49
N SER A 138 -11.07 25.73 -4.21
CA SER A 138 -11.87 25.50 -3.00
C SER A 138 -11.02 25.43 -1.72
N ILE A 139 -9.79 25.96 -1.75
CA ILE A 139 -8.87 25.94 -0.63
C ILE A 139 -9.21 27.07 0.32
N ASP A 140 -9.61 26.68 1.52
CA ASP A 140 -9.71 27.59 2.66
C ASP A 140 -8.32 27.79 3.27
N HIS A 141 -7.68 28.92 2.93
CA HIS A 141 -6.35 29.26 3.41
C HIS A 141 -6.29 29.41 4.94
N ASP A 142 -7.35 29.93 5.57
CA ASP A 142 -7.41 30.09 7.02
C ASP A 142 -7.46 28.71 7.71
N GLN A 143 -8.23 27.78 7.15
CA GLN A 143 -8.26 26.39 7.63
C GLN A 143 -6.91 25.69 7.48
N VAL A 144 -6.21 25.92 6.37
CA VAL A 144 -4.87 25.37 6.11
C VAL A 144 -3.86 25.93 7.13
N GLU A 145 -3.88 27.24 7.40
CA GLU A 145 -3.01 27.88 8.40
C GLU A 145 -3.26 27.37 9.82
N GLU A 146 -4.54 27.24 10.21
CA GLU A 146 -4.93 26.66 11.49
C GLU A 146 -4.38 25.24 11.65
N GLU A 147 -4.60 24.40 10.63
CA GLU A 147 -4.11 23.02 10.67
C GLU A 147 -2.58 22.95 10.69
N LEU A 148 -1.90 23.83 9.96
CA LEU A 148 -0.44 23.92 9.98
C LEU A 148 0.07 24.29 11.37
N ARG A 149 -0.60 25.23 12.07
CA ARG A 149 -0.26 25.59 13.45
C ARG A 149 -0.45 24.40 14.39
N ARG A 150 -1.56 23.67 14.28
CA ARG A 150 -1.82 22.45 15.07
C ARG A 150 -0.75 21.39 14.85
N VAL A 151 -0.34 21.15 13.60
CA VAL A 151 0.74 20.20 13.26
C VAL A 151 2.09 20.65 13.83
N LYS A 152 2.43 21.94 13.72
CA LYS A 152 3.67 22.51 14.29
C LYS A 152 3.72 22.37 15.81
N VAL A 153 2.61 22.64 16.52
CA VAL A 153 2.50 22.42 17.97
C VAL A 153 2.71 20.95 18.32
N LYS A 154 2.03 20.03 17.62
CA LYS A 154 2.19 18.58 17.84
C LYS A 154 3.64 18.13 17.63
N LEU A 155 4.28 18.56 16.55
CA LEU A 155 5.69 18.23 16.26
C LEU A 155 6.67 18.73 17.33
N ASN A 156 6.33 19.79 18.07
CA ASN A 156 7.14 20.33 19.16
C ASN A 156 6.92 19.64 20.52
N SER A 157 6.05 18.62 20.58
CA SER A 157 5.82 17.85 21.81
C SER A 157 7.12 17.20 22.32
N SER A 158 7.29 17.18 23.64
CA SER A 158 8.52 16.70 24.31
C SER A 158 8.95 15.29 23.85
N TRP A 159 7.99 14.37 23.73
CA TRP A 159 8.26 12.98 23.33
C TRP A 159 8.76 12.84 21.89
N MET A 160 8.46 13.80 21.00
CA MET A 160 8.92 13.77 19.60
C MET A 160 10.33 14.35 19.41
N GLN A 161 10.86 15.10 20.39
CA GLN A 161 12.14 15.82 20.24
C GLN A 161 13.31 14.90 19.86
N GLY A 162 13.38 13.71 20.47
CA GLY A 162 14.40 12.70 20.14
C GLY A 162 14.33 12.23 18.69
N ILE A 163 13.12 11.96 18.20
CA ILE A 163 12.86 11.51 16.83
C ILE A 163 13.14 12.65 15.85
N ASN A 164 12.68 13.86 16.14
CA ASN A 164 12.91 15.04 15.31
C ASN A 164 14.39 15.38 15.16
N ARG A 165 15.20 15.24 16.22
CA ARG A 165 16.66 15.42 16.12
C ARG A 165 17.27 14.43 15.13
N LYS A 166 16.98 13.13 15.28
CA LYS A 166 17.45 12.09 14.34
C LYS A 166 16.96 12.31 12.91
N TRP A 167 15.74 12.81 12.76
CA TRP A 167 15.17 13.14 11.46
C TRP A 167 15.95 14.28 10.79
N ASN A 168 16.15 15.40 11.50
CA ASN A 168 16.90 16.55 11.01
C ASN A 168 18.36 16.17 10.70
N ASP A 169 18.98 15.33 11.52
CA ASP A 169 20.34 14.84 11.27
C ASP A 169 20.40 14.05 9.95
N LEU A 170 19.42 13.19 9.67
CA LEU A 170 19.36 12.46 8.40
C LEU A 170 19.09 13.38 7.20
N GLU A 171 18.23 14.37 7.33
CA GLU A 171 17.93 15.35 6.27
C GLU A 171 19.18 16.14 5.86
N ARG A 172 20.06 16.48 6.82
CA ARG A 172 21.31 17.20 6.53
C ARG A 172 22.32 16.39 5.71
N HIS A 173 22.32 15.08 5.84
CA HIS A 173 23.34 14.20 5.24
C HIS A 173 22.83 13.41 4.03
N ARG A 174 21.57 13.64 3.62
CA ARG A 174 20.92 12.86 2.56
C ARG A 174 20.40 13.78 1.47
N GLN A 175 20.67 13.41 0.22
CA GLN A 175 19.92 13.92 -0.92
C GLN A 175 18.55 13.20 -0.99
N GLY A 176 17.47 13.96 -0.87
CA GLY A 176 16.09 13.49 -0.99
C GLY A 176 15.36 13.23 0.34
N LYS A 177 14.08 12.86 0.24
CA LYS A 177 13.16 12.73 1.37
C LYS A 177 13.59 11.61 2.33
N VAL A 178 13.57 11.90 3.63
CA VAL A 178 13.78 10.89 4.68
C VAL A 178 12.51 10.07 4.86
N ASN A 179 12.65 8.75 4.90
CA ASN A 179 11.55 7.83 5.24
C ASN A 179 11.59 7.51 6.73
N TRP A 180 10.41 7.31 7.34
CA TRP A 180 10.29 7.00 8.77
C TRP A 180 11.08 5.73 9.15
N PHE A 181 11.12 4.74 8.26
CA PHE A 181 11.84 3.49 8.47
C PHE A 181 13.37 3.63 8.35
N SER A 182 13.89 4.79 7.90
CA SER A 182 15.33 5.08 7.85
C SER A 182 15.89 5.61 9.17
N LEU A 183 15.03 5.98 10.11
CA LEU A 183 15.45 6.43 11.44
C LEU A 183 16.12 5.31 12.23
N TYR A 184 16.98 5.70 13.18
CA TYR A 184 17.67 4.77 14.09
C TYR A 184 18.42 3.65 13.35
N ASN A 185 19.18 4.01 12.30
CA ASN A 185 19.93 3.08 11.45
C ASN A 185 19.06 2.07 10.70
N GLY A 186 17.80 2.41 10.44
CA GLY A 186 16.91 1.58 9.64
C GLY A 186 17.17 1.66 8.13
N PRO A 187 16.43 0.88 7.33
CA PRO A 187 16.63 0.81 5.88
C PRO A 187 16.48 2.15 5.17
N ARG A 188 17.27 2.38 4.11
CA ARG A 188 17.29 3.68 3.39
C ARG A 188 16.37 3.75 2.18
N SER A 189 15.85 2.63 1.70
CA SER A 189 14.94 2.53 0.56
C SER A 189 13.95 1.38 0.78
N ILE A 190 12.85 1.37 0.00
CA ILE A 190 11.88 0.27 0.01
C ILE A 190 12.57 -1.06 -0.34
N ARG A 191 13.50 -1.09 -1.30
CA ARG A 191 14.30 -2.31 -1.59
C ARG A 191 15.03 -2.83 -0.37
N LYS A 192 15.74 -1.96 0.35
CA LYS A 192 16.47 -2.34 1.58
C LYS A 192 15.52 -2.70 2.72
N LEU A 193 14.32 -2.11 2.76
CA LEU A 193 13.27 -2.46 3.70
C LEU A 193 12.75 -3.87 3.41
N ALA A 194 12.48 -4.18 2.14
CA ALA A 194 12.09 -5.50 1.67
C ALA A 194 13.15 -6.56 2.00
N THR A 195 14.44 -6.29 1.75
CA THR A 195 15.53 -7.18 2.21
C THR A 195 15.50 -7.39 3.72
N LYS A 196 15.23 -6.34 4.50
CA LYS A 196 15.21 -6.43 5.97
C LYS A 196 14.08 -7.31 6.51
N VAL A 197 12.97 -7.43 5.76
CA VAL A 197 11.80 -8.23 6.14
C VAL A 197 11.67 -9.53 5.33
N ASP A 198 12.75 -9.93 4.65
CA ASP A 198 12.84 -11.14 3.83
C ASP A 198 11.81 -11.19 2.68
N MET A 199 11.69 -10.09 1.94
CA MET A 199 10.79 -9.93 0.77
C MET A 199 11.51 -9.32 -0.45
N GLN A 200 12.83 -9.54 -0.57
CA GLN A 200 13.60 -8.93 -1.65
C GLN A 200 13.26 -9.53 -3.02
N ALA A 201 12.99 -10.83 -3.10
CA ALA A 201 12.66 -11.49 -4.37
C ALA A 201 11.35 -10.92 -4.95
N GLU A 202 10.36 -10.70 -4.10
CA GLU A 202 9.08 -10.10 -4.42
C GLU A 202 9.24 -8.64 -4.85
N TYR A 203 10.11 -7.88 -4.16
CA TYR A 203 10.47 -6.53 -4.59
C TYR A 203 11.04 -6.54 -6.01
N ASP A 204 12.06 -7.37 -6.25
CA ASP A 204 12.78 -7.41 -7.52
C ASP A 204 11.83 -7.87 -8.65
N LEU A 205 10.94 -8.84 -8.39
CA LEU A 205 9.92 -9.30 -9.34
C LEU A 205 8.89 -8.22 -9.68
N LEU A 206 8.26 -7.60 -8.68
CA LEU A 206 7.22 -6.58 -8.90
C LEU A 206 7.77 -5.36 -9.63
N TYR A 207 8.95 -4.89 -9.21
CA TYR A 207 9.58 -3.75 -9.85
C TYR A 207 10.05 -4.09 -11.26
N PHE A 208 10.52 -5.31 -11.52
CA PHE A 208 10.81 -5.74 -12.89
C PHE A 208 9.56 -5.75 -13.77
N MET A 209 8.46 -6.32 -13.28
CA MET A 209 7.24 -6.51 -14.09
C MET A 209 6.46 -5.22 -14.33
N TYR A 210 6.34 -4.36 -13.32
CA TYR A 210 5.33 -3.28 -13.33
C TYR A 210 5.90 -1.86 -13.18
N SER A 211 7.22 -1.69 -13.05
CA SER A 211 7.81 -0.34 -12.99
C SER A 211 7.56 0.47 -14.27
N LEU A 212 7.54 -0.20 -15.43
CA LEU A 212 7.27 0.46 -16.71
C LEU A 212 5.86 1.03 -16.78
N GLU A 213 4.88 0.32 -16.20
CA GLU A 213 3.48 0.76 -16.13
C GLU A 213 3.35 2.03 -15.29
N THR A 214 3.96 2.04 -14.09
CA THR A 214 3.93 3.23 -13.20
C THR A 214 4.59 4.47 -13.83
N HIS A 215 5.56 4.28 -14.74
CA HIS A 215 6.28 5.36 -15.40
C HIS A 215 5.77 5.66 -16.81
N SER A 216 4.67 5.03 -17.25
CA SER A 216 4.11 5.16 -18.60
C SER A 216 5.12 4.87 -19.72
N LEU A 217 6.15 4.06 -19.45
CA LEU A 217 7.25 3.75 -20.38
C LEU A 217 6.91 2.62 -21.35
N ASN A 218 5.71 2.05 -21.24
CA ASN A 218 5.23 0.91 -22.01
C ASN A 218 3.96 1.22 -22.83
N ALA A 219 3.60 2.50 -23.03
CA ALA A 219 2.40 2.89 -23.78
C ALA A 219 2.29 2.27 -25.19
N ILE A 220 3.44 1.99 -25.82
CA ILE A 220 3.49 1.31 -27.12
C ILE A 220 2.91 -0.11 -27.11
N LYS A 221 2.78 -0.76 -25.93
CA LYS A 221 2.14 -2.08 -25.78
C LYS A 221 0.67 -2.07 -26.18
N SER A 222 0.04 -0.89 -26.22
CA SER A 222 -1.33 -0.73 -26.72
C SER A 222 -1.45 -0.91 -28.24
N LEU A 223 -0.34 -0.98 -28.98
CA LEU A 223 -0.32 -1.29 -30.41
C LEU A 223 -0.09 -2.79 -30.62
N GLU A 224 -1.04 -3.45 -31.29
CA GLU A 224 -0.96 -4.85 -31.71
C GLU A 224 -0.81 -4.91 -33.23
N HIS A 225 -0.02 -5.84 -33.77
CA HIS A 225 0.10 -6.05 -35.21
C HIS A 225 -0.58 -7.36 -35.58
N ILE A 226 -1.55 -7.30 -36.49
CA ILE A 226 -2.27 -8.47 -37.02
C ILE A 226 -2.13 -8.40 -38.54
N ASP A 227 -1.57 -9.45 -39.15
CA ASP A 227 -1.37 -9.56 -40.60
C ASP A 227 -0.64 -8.36 -41.25
N GLY A 228 0.29 -7.74 -40.52
CA GLY A 228 1.08 -6.60 -40.98
C GLY A 228 0.40 -5.23 -40.80
N GLU A 229 -0.83 -5.19 -40.30
CA GLU A 229 -1.55 -3.97 -39.97
C GLU A 229 -1.53 -3.70 -38.46
N GLY A 230 -1.42 -2.41 -38.08
CA GLY A 230 -1.39 -1.97 -36.69
C GLY A 230 -2.79 -1.67 -36.15
N PHE A 231 -3.13 -2.25 -35.00
CA PHE A 231 -4.41 -2.07 -34.30
C PHE A 231 -4.18 -1.57 -32.89
N LEU A 232 -5.06 -0.69 -32.41
CA LEU A 232 -5.06 -0.29 -31.01
C LEU A 232 -5.84 -1.31 -30.19
N ARG A 233 -5.22 -1.75 -29.10
CA ARG A 233 -5.87 -2.57 -28.08
C ARG A 233 -6.95 -1.76 -27.37
N PRO A 234 -8.08 -2.38 -27.01
CA PRO A 234 -9.09 -1.69 -26.21
C PRO A 234 -8.55 -1.34 -24.82
N ILE A 235 -9.09 -0.26 -24.25
CA ILE A 235 -8.70 0.24 -22.92
C ILE A 235 -8.95 -0.81 -21.83
N ARG A 236 -10.04 -1.58 -21.96
CA ARG A 236 -10.38 -2.67 -21.05
C ARG A 236 -9.90 -3.98 -21.64
N THR A 237 -8.86 -4.55 -21.06
CA THR A 237 -8.27 -5.81 -21.52
C THR A 237 -7.70 -6.58 -20.34
N TYR A 238 -7.81 -7.89 -20.43
CA TYR A 238 -7.12 -8.83 -19.56
C TYR A 238 -5.92 -9.44 -20.30
N GLU A 239 -4.74 -9.34 -19.71
CA GLU A 239 -3.52 -10.02 -20.14
C GLU A 239 -3.21 -11.20 -19.20
N ASN A 240 -3.08 -10.93 -17.90
CA ASN A 240 -2.81 -11.94 -16.88
C ASN A 240 -3.39 -11.53 -15.50
N PRO A 241 -4.73 -11.42 -15.40
CA PRO A 241 -5.37 -10.95 -14.17
C PRO A 241 -5.18 -11.94 -13.00
N ALA A 242 -5.11 -13.25 -13.28
CA ALA A 242 -4.92 -14.28 -12.26
C ALA A 242 -3.61 -14.10 -11.47
N THR A 243 -2.53 -13.67 -12.12
CA THR A 243 -1.24 -13.41 -11.44
C THR A 243 -1.36 -12.24 -10.48
N ILE A 244 -2.00 -11.14 -10.90
CA ILE A 244 -2.22 -9.96 -10.07
C ILE A 244 -3.07 -10.32 -8.85
N LEU A 245 -4.15 -11.07 -9.06
CA LEU A 245 -5.06 -11.51 -8.00
C LEU A 245 -4.35 -12.41 -6.99
N ARG A 246 -3.59 -13.41 -7.44
CA ARG A 246 -2.81 -14.29 -6.55
C ARG A 246 -1.77 -13.53 -5.73
N MET A 247 -1.09 -12.56 -6.33
CA MET A 247 -0.13 -11.72 -5.61
C MET A 247 -0.84 -10.83 -4.58
N ALA A 248 -1.98 -10.25 -4.93
CA ALA A 248 -2.79 -9.45 -4.01
C ALA A 248 -3.28 -10.28 -2.82
N GLN A 249 -3.79 -11.49 -3.08
CA GLN A 249 -4.19 -12.44 -2.04
C GLN A 249 -3.02 -12.76 -1.09
N ASN A 250 -1.84 -13.07 -1.63
CA ASN A 250 -0.66 -13.37 -0.82
C ASN A 250 -0.24 -12.20 0.08
N TYR A 251 -0.22 -10.98 -0.45
CA TYR A 251 0.17 -9.80 0.32
C TYR A 251 -0.86 -9.41 1.37
N LEU A 252 -2.16 -9.46 1.06
CA LEU A 252 -3.22 -9.24 2.03
C LEU A 252 -3.18 -10.29 3.14
N TRP A 253 -3.03 -11.56 2.77
CA TRP A 253 -2.89 -12.64 3.75
C TRP A 253 -1.69 -12.43 4.66
N LYS A 254 -0.52 -12.11 4.11
CA LYS A 254 0.69 -11.87 4.91
C LYS A 254 0.47 -10.71 5.89
N SER A 255 -0.21 -9.65 5.46
CA SER A 255 -0.61 -8.54 6.33
C SER A 255 -1.57 -8.98 7.45
N ALA A 256 -2.60 -9.77 7.13
CA ALA A 256 -3.54 -10.30 8.11
C ALA A 256 -2.84 -11.24 9.11
N LEU A 257 -1.95 -12.11 8.64
CA LEU A 257 -1.18 -13.00 9.50
C LEU A 257 -0.31 -12.24 10.50
N LEU A 258 0.35 -11.17 10.06
CA LEU A 258 1.16 -10.31 10.94
C LEU A 258 0.31 -9.68 12.04
N ILE A 259 -0.90 -9.25 11.71
CA ILE A 259 -1.84 -8.62 12.63
C ILE A 259 -2.43 -9.62 13.62
N VAL A 260 -2.94 -10.76 13.12
CA VAL A 260 -3.47 -11.83 13.96
C VAL A 260 -2.39 -12.34 14.91
N SER A 261 -1.17 -12.58 14.42
CA SER A 261 -0.06 -13.03 15.27
C SER A 261 0.28 -12.03 16.37
N ARG A 262 0.02 -10.73 16.15
CA ARG A 262 0.34 -9.65 17.10
C ARG A 262 -0.78 -9.42 18.11
N PHE A 263 -2.04 -9.41 17.68
CA PHE A 263 -3.19 -9.00 18.50
C PHE A 263 -4.10 -10.15 18.95
N TYR A 264 -3.98 -11.31 18.32
CA TYR A 264 -4.77 -12.52 18.58
C TYR A 264 -3.91 -13.79 18.44
N PRO A 265 -2.78 -13.91 19.18
CA PRO A 265 -1.91 -15.08 19.09
C PRO A 265 -2.66 -16.40 19.37
N GLU A 266 -3.70 -16.36 20.19
CA GLU A 266 -4.61 -17.48 20.48
C GLU A 266 -5.42 -17.94 19.26
N ASN A 267 -5.75 -17.03 18.34
CA ASN A 267 -6.49 -17.34 17.12
C ASN A 267 -5.56 -17.77 15.97
N LEU A 268 -4.25 -17.69 16.16
CA LEU A 268 -3.26 -17.98 15.13
C LEU A 268 -3.36 -19.41 14.56
N PRO A 269 -3.58 -20.48 15.37
CA PRO A 269 -3.75 -21.83 14.83
C PRO A 269 -4.99 -21.96 13.94
N ALA A 270 -6.13 -21.39 14.36
CA ALA A 270 -7.37 -21.39 13.59
C ALA A 270 -7.21 -20.61 12.28
N PHE A 271 -6.64 -19.40 12.36
CA PHE A 271 -6.36 -18.56 11.19
C PHE A 271 -5.41 -19.23 10.19
N ARG A 272 -4.36 -19.91 10.69
CA ARG A 272 -3.47 -20.71 9.84
C ARG A 272 -4.17 -21.91 9.21
N HIS A 273 -5.11 -22.53 9.91
CA HIS A 273 -5.85 -23.67 9.38
C HIS A 273 -6.82 -23.26 8.27
N GLU A 274 -7.61 -22.20 8.50
CA GLU A 274 -8.51 -21.59 7.53
C GLU A 274 -7.75 -21.17 6.27
N PHE A 275 -6.56 -20.57 6.43
CA PHE A 275 -5.73 -20.23 5.29
C PHE A 275 -5.01 -21.44 4.65
N ALA A 276 -4.60 -22.45 5.41
CA ALA A 276 -4.02 -23.66 4.85
C ALA A 276 -5.06 -24.37 3.96
N GLN A 277 -6.34 -24.33 4.32
CA GLN A 277 -7.43 -24.82 3.46
C GLN A 277 -7.54 -23.99 2.18
N LEU A 278 -7.50 -22.66 2.25
CA LEU A 278 -7.44 -21.77 1.07
C LEU A 278 -6.21 -22.08 0.20
N ALA A 279 -5.04 -22.32 0.80
CA ALA A 279 -3.80 -22.65 0.09
C ALA A 279 -3.77 -24.07 -0.50
N ILE A 280 -4.43 -25.04 0.12
CA ILE A 280 -4.63 -26.38 -0.42
C ILE A 280 -5.64 -26.36 -1.58
N LEU A 281 -6.70 -25.55 -1.48
CA LEU A 281 -7.61 -25.24 -2.59
C LEU A 281 -6.84 -24.63 -3.78
N MET A 282 -5.95 -23.66 -3.52
CA MET A 282 -5.07 -23.07 -4.54
C MET A 282 -4.14 -24.08 -5.25
N ARG A 283 -3.68 -25.15 -4.57
CA ARG A 283 -2.78 -26.17 -5.16
C ARG A 283 -3.51 -27.33 -5.84
N SER A 284 -4.69 -27.70 -5.36
CA SER A 284 -5.46 -28.84 -5.87
C SER A 284 -6.18 -28.56 -7.19
N GLU A 285 -6.48 -27.29 -7.49
CA GLU A 285 -7.10 -26.87 -8.75
C GLU A 285 -6.09 -26.73 -9.90
N GLN A 286 -4.84 -26.37 -9.62
CA GLN A 286 -3.74 -26.36 -10.61
C GLN A 286 -3.39 -27.76 -11.14
N GLY A 287 -3.70 -28.82 -10.38
CA GLY A 287 -3.51 -30.22 -10.79
C GLY A 287 -4.63 -30.80 -11.66
N ARG A 288 -5.77 -30.10 -11.82
CA ARG A 288 -6.93 -30.57 -12.59
C ARG A 288 -7.04 -29.93 -13.99
N SER A 289 -6.34 -28.83 -14.25
CA SER A 289 -6.34 -28.18 -15.57
C SER A 289 -5.28 -28.73 -16.55
N ASN A 290 -4.52 -29.76 -16.15
CA ASN A 290 -3.52 -30.47 -16.96
C ASN A 290 -3.88 -31.95 -17.19
N ARG A 291 -5.18 -32.30 -17.18
CA ARG A 291 -5.67 -33.64 -17.54
C ARG A 291 -6.81 -33.56 -18.54
#